data_AF-A0A177HDP5-F1
#
_entry.id   AF-A0A177HDP5-F1
#
_cell.length_a   1.000
_cell.length_b   1.000
_cell.length_c   1.000
_cell.angle_alpha   90.00
_cell.angle_beta   90.00
_cell.angle_gamma   90.00
#
_symmetry.space_group_name_H-M   'P 1'
#
loop_
_entity.id
_entity.type
_entity.pdbx_description
1 polymer ?
#
loop_
_entity_poly.entity_id
_entity_poly.type
_entity_poly.pdbx_seq_one_letter_code
_entity_poly.pdbx_strand_id
1 'polypeptide(L)'
;MRPDRKKKILEKMSRKNLAASLKIKKALADQRSQMSDLEGLLARIRELQAGSEEPFYDTPSQFRAARFYSSKLAEQLEMVANRIEFIQTEIDNLAAVTRQDSLKRQKIDRLIAEAKQLIHQYAEREADKKTTYPSAVRRS
;
A
#
# COMPACT_ATOMS: atom_id res chain seq x y z
N MET A 1 -4.93 31.05 15.73
CA MET A 1 -5.85 30.23 14.88
C MET A 1 -6.99 29.73 15.77
N ARG A 2 -8.28 29.94 15.44
CA ARG A 2 -9.40 29.59 16.35
C ARG A 2 -9.45 28.06 16.62
N PRO A 3 -9.59 27.60 17.88
CA PRO A 3 -9.54 26.17 18.26
C PRO A 3 -10.52 25.28 17.48
N ASP A 4 -11.72 25.77 17.22
CA ASP A 4 -12.77 25.02 16.50
C ASP A 4 -12.40 24.72 15.05
N ARG A 5 -11.63 25.63 14.42
CA ARG A 5 -11.18 25.46 13.04
C ARG A 5 -10.15 24.33 12.94
N LYS A 6 -9.30 24.17 13.96
CA LYS A 6 -8.32 23.07 14.06
C LYS A 6 -9.01 21.73 14.26
N LYS A 7 -10.00 21.65 15.17
CA LYS A 7 -10.81 20.45 15.41
C LYS A 7 -11.51 19.98 14.13
N LYS A 8 -12.17 20.89 13.41
CA LYS A 8 -12.90 20.60 12.16
C LYS A 8 -11.98 20.07 11.04
N ILE A 9 -10.74 20.57 10.96
CA ILE A 9 -9.74 20.07 9.99
C ILE A 9 -9.28 18.66 10.36
N LEU A 10 -9.00 18.39 11.64
CA LEU A 10 -8.60 17.07 12.13
C LEU A 10 -9.70 16.02 11.90
N GLU A 11 -10.96 16.35 12.17
CA GLU A 11 -12.09 15.47 11.87
C GLU A 11 -12.20 15.17 10.37
N LYS A 12 -12.02 16.19 9.52
CA LYS A 12 -12.04 16.00 8.06
C LYS A 12 -10.88 15.10 7.58
N MET A 13 -9.69 15.24 8.16
CA MET A 13 -8.56 14.36 7.85
C MET A 13 -8.79 12.94 8.36
N SER A 14 -9.33 12.77 9.57
CA SER A 14 -9.68 11.45 10.12
C SER A 14 -10.66 10.71 9.22
N ARG A 15 -11.74 11.38 8.77
CA ARG A 15 -12.71 10.78 7.82
C ARG A 15 -12.07 10.40 6.48
N LYS A 16 -11.16 11.21 5.95
CA LYS A 16 -10.40 10.88 4.73
C LYS A 16 -9.51 9.67 4.91
N ASN A 17 -8.81 9.58 6.04
CA ASN A 17 -7.95 8.43 6.36
C ASN A 17 -8.77 7.15 6.53
N LEU A 18 -9.94 7.22 7.17
CA LEU A 18 -10.85 6.09 7.29
C LEU A 18 -11.32 5.61 5.92
N ALA A 19 -11.73 6.52 5.04
CA ALA A 19 -12.14 6.18 3.67
C ALA A 19 -11.01 5.54 2.87
N ALA A 20 -9.78 6.04 3.00
CA ALA A 20 -8.60 5.45 2.37
C ALA A 20 -8.32 4.03 2.91
N SER A 21 -8.43 3.82 4.22
CA SER A 21 -8.27 2.51 4.85
C SER A 21 -9.31 1.50 4.36
N LEU A 22 -10.57 1.92 4.19
CA LEU A 22 -11.63 1.06 3.65
C LEU A 22 -11.36 0.67 2.18
N LYS A 23 -10.87 1.61 1.36
CA LYS A 23 -10.46 1.31 -0.02
C LYS A 23 -9.33 0.29 -0.07
N ILE A 24 -8.32 0.44 0.80
CA ILE A 24 -7.21 -0.52 0.90
C ILE A 24 -7.72 -1.91 1.31
N LYS A 25 -8.61 -1.98 2.30
CA LYS A 25 -9.21 -3.26 2.72
C LYS A 25 -9.98 -3.94 1.59
N LYS A 26 -10.74 -3.16 0.81
CA LYS A 26 -11.46 -3.69 -0.35
C LYS A 26 -10.49 -4.22 -1.41
N ALA A 27 -9.48 -3.42 -1.79
CA ALA A 27 -8.47 -3.85 -2.75
C ALA A 27 -7.75 -5.13 -2.30
N LEU A 28 -7.47 -5.27 -1.00
CA LEU A 28 -6.83 -6.45 -0.44
C LEU A 28 -7.73 -7.70 -0.49
N ALA A 29 -9.05 -7.52 -0.29
CA ALA A 29 -10.02 -8.60 -0.49
C ALA A 29 -10.14 -9.01 -1.96
N ASP A 30 -10.18 -8.02 -2.87
CA ASP A 30 -10.22 -8.26 -4.31
C ASP A 30 -8.96 -9.02 -4.76
N GLN A 31 -7.77 -8.61 -4.31
CA GLN A 31 -6.51 -9.30 -4.59
C GLN A 31 -6.49 -10.75 -4.07
N ARG A 32 -7.06 -11.01 -2.90
CA ARG A 32 -7.19 -12.39 -2.38
C ARG A 32 -8.08 -13.25 -3.27
N SER A 33 -9.20 -12.69 -3.73
CA SER A 33 -10.06 -13.38 -4.71
C SER A 33 -9.29 -13.68 -5.99
N GLN A 34 -8.53 -12.70 -6.49
CA GLN A 34 -7.74 -12.86 -7.70
C GLN A 34 -6.65 -13.93 -7.57
N MET A 35 -6.01 -14.07 -6.40
CA MET A 35 -5.06 -15.16 -6.15
C MET A 35 -5.74 -16.51 -6.16
N SER A 36 -6.92 -16.63 -5.55
CA SER A 36 -7.70 -17.87 -5.57
C SER A 36 -8.06 -18.30 -7.01
N ASP A 37 -8.42 -17.34 -7.87
CA ASP A 37 -8.68 -17.64 -9.28
C ASP A 37 -7.43 -18.15 -9.99
N LEU A 38 -6.27 -17.53 -9.72
CA LEU A 38 -4.99 -17.93 -10.32
C LEU A 38 -4.57 -19.34 -9.90
N GLU A 39 -4.78 -19.70 -8.63
CA GLU A 39 -4.54 -21.05 -8.15
C GLU A 39 -5.42 -22.07 -8.88
N GLY A 40 -6.69 -21.74 -9.14
CA GLY A 40 -7.60 -22.56 -9.94
C GLY A 40 -7.14 -22.73 -11.40
N LEU A 41 -6.66 -21.66 -12.02
CA LEU A 41 -6.10 -21.72 -13.39
C LEU A 41 -4.82 -22.55 -13.45
N LEU A 42 -3.93 -22.42 -12.47
CA LEU A 42 -2.70 -23.22 -12.39
C LEU A 42 -3.01 -24.71 -12.20
N ALA A 43 -4.01 -25.05 -11.38
CA ALA A 43 -4.47 -26.43 -11.24
C ALA A 43 -4.97 -26.97 -12.59
N ARG A 44 -5.76 -26.19 -13.33
CA ARG A 44 -6.27 -26.58 -14.64
C ARG A 44 -5.18 -26.74 -15.69
N ILE A 45 -4.16 -25.88 -15.69
CA ILE A 45 -2.99 -26.02 -16.59
C ILE A 45 -2.25 -27.33 -16.30
N ARG A 46 -2.05 -27.67 -15.01
CA ARG A 46 -1.42 -28.93 -14.62
C ARG A 46 -2.22 -30.15 -15.09
N GLU A 47 -3.55 -30.11 -14.96
CA GLU A 47 -4.43 -31.16 -15.50
C GLU A 47 -4.28 -31.32 -17.02
N LEU A 48 -4.26 -30.21 -17.75
CA LEU A 48 -4.13 -30.21 -19.21
C LEU A 48 -2.75 -30.72 -19.67
N GLN A 49 -1.68 -30.35 -18.95
CA GLN A 49 -0.33 -30.85 -19.21
C GLN A 49 -0.19 -32.33 -18.90
N ALA A 50 -0.80 -32.80 -17.80
CA ALA A 50 -0.83 -34.23 -17.48
C ALA A 50 -1.61 -35.06 -18.53
N GLY A 51 -2.59 -34.44 -19.20
CA GLY A 51 -3.30 -35.04 -20.33
C GLY A 51 -2.62 -34.88 -21.69
N SER A 52 -1.41 -34.28 -21.76
CA SER A 52 -0.74 -33.96 -23.03
C SER A 52 0.48 -34.84 -23.36
N GLU A 53 0.68 -35.99 -22.70
CA GLU A 53 1.60 -37.00 -23.22
C GLU A 53 1.14 -37.40 -24.64
N GLU A 54 2.02 -37.22 -25.64
CA GLU A 54 1.68 -37.32 -27.06
C GLU A 54 1.04 -38.68 -27.40
N PRO A 55 -0.25 -38.71 -27.78
CA PRO A 55 -0.82 -39.86 -28.45
C PRO A 55 -0.50 -39.74 -29.93
N PHE A 56 0.03 -40.81 -30.51
CA PHE A 56 -0.16 -41.07 -31.93
C PHE A 56 -1.67 -40.91 -32.21
N TYR A 57 -2.06 -39.90 -32.99
CA TYR A 57 -3.47 -39.57 -33.20
C TYR A 57 -4.10 -40.56 -34.18
N ASP A 58 -4.74 -41.60 -33.67
CA ASP A 58 -5.37 -42.65 -34.48
C ASP A 58 -6.60 -42.14 -35.27
N THR A 59 -7.18 -40.99 -34.90
CA THR A 59 -8.40 -40.47 -35.55
C THR A 59 -8.40 -38.95 -35.76
N PRO A 60 -9.00 -38.45 -36.87
CA PRO A 60 -9.15 -37.01 -37.14
C PRO A 60 -9.91 -36.21 -36.06
N SER A 61 -10.78 -36.86 -35.27
CA SER A 61 -11.49 -36.22 -34.16
C SER A 61 -10.55 -35.88 -33.00
N GLN A 62 -9.59 -36.75 -32.67
CA GLN A 62 -8.59 -36.49 -31.63
C GLN A 62 -7.67 -35.34 -32.01
N PHE A 63 -7.23 -35.27 -33.27
CA PHE A 63 -6.44 -34.14 -33.76
C PHE A 63 -7.20 -32.80 -33.68
N ARG A 64 -8.49 -32.79 -34.03
CA ARG A 64 -9.34 -31.59 -33.90
C ARG A 64 -9.51 -31.17 -32.43
N ALA A 65 -9.70 -32.13 -31.52
CA ALA A 65 -9.79 -31.85 -30.09
C ALA A 65 -8.48 -31.27 -29.54
N ALA A 66 -7.33 -31.85 -29.88
CA ALA A 66 -6.02 -31.35 -29.48
C ALA A 66 -5.79 -29.92 -29.97
N ARG A 67 -6.14 -29.62 -31.23
CA ARG A 67 -6.06 -28.27 -31.79
C ARG A 67 -6.97 -27.27 -31.07
N PHE A 68 -8.20 -27.69 -30.72
CA PHE A 68 -9.12 -26.86 -29.94
C PHE A 68 -8.56 -26.54 -28.55
N TYR A 69 -8.08 -27.55 -27.82
CA TYR A 69 -7.52 -27.35 -26.49
C TYR A 69 -6.21 -26.55 -26.51
N SER A 70 -5.36 -26.75 -27.51
CA SER A 70 -4.17 -25.93 -27.72
C SER A 70 -4.51 -24.45 -27.94
N SER A 71 -5.53 -24.16 -28.76
CA SER A 71 -6.03 -22.79 -28.96
C SER A 71 -6.57 -22.19 -27.65
N LYS A 72 -7.32 -22.97 -26.86
CA LYS A 72 -7.84 -22.51 -25.57
C LYS A 72 -6.74 -22.29 -24.54
N LEU A 73 -5.71 -23.11 -24.54
CA LEU A 73 -4.53 -22.90 -23.69
C LEU A 73 -3.81 -21.60 -24.07
N ALA A 74 -3.64 -21.33 -25.37
CA ALA A 74 -3.02 -20.09 -25.84
C ALA A 74 -3.82 -18.84 -25.40
N GLU A 75 -5.16 -18.86 -25.57
CA GLU A 75 -6.04 -17.78 -25.07
C GLU A 75 -5.88 -17.57 -23.56
N GLN A 76 -5.83 -18.66 -22.78
CA GLN A 76 -5.66 -18.56 -21.33
C GLN A 76 -4.28 -18.01 -20.93
N LEU A 77 -3.22 -18.39 -21.63
CA LEU A 77 -1.87 -17.85 -21.39
C LEU A 77 -1.82 -16.34 -21.65
N GLU A 78 -2.45 -15.88 -22.73
CA GLU A 78 -2.54 -14.45 -23.03
C GLU A 78 -3.30 -13.68 -21.95
N MET A 79 -4.44 -14.21 -21.48
CA MET A 79 -5.19 -13.61 -20.37
C MET A 79 -4.35 -13.52 -19.08
N VAL A 80 -3.58 -14.56 -18.77
CA VAL A 80 -2.69 -14.56 -17.60
C VAL A 80 -1.57 -13.52 -17.76
N ALA A 81 -0.96 -13.42 -18.94
CA ALA A 81 0.07 -12.42 -19.22
C ALA A 81 -0.47 -10.99 -19.01
N ASN A 82 -1.65 -10.68 -19.57
CA ASN A 82 -2.30 -9.38 -19.39
C ASN A 82 -2.60 -9.07 -17.91
N ARG A 83 -3.00 -10.09 -17.14
CA ARG A 83 -3.28 -9.93 -15.71
C ARG A 83 -2.01 -9.70 -14.89
N ILE A 84 -0.90 -10.34 -15.26
CA ILE A 84 0.42 -10.08 -14.66
C ILE A 84 0.84 -8.63 -14.92
N GLU A 85 0.73 -8.15 -16.16
CA GLU A 85 1.08 -6.77 -16.52
C GLU A 85 0.23 -5.74 -15.73
N PHE A 86 -1.07 -6.00 -15.60
CA PHE A 86 -1.96 -5.17 -14.81
C PHE A 86 -1.54 -5.13 -13.33
N ILE A 87 -1.28 -6.29 -12.71
CA ILE A 87 -0.84 -6.37 -11.31
C ILE A 87 0.50 -5.66 -11.11
N GLN A 88 1.44 -5.80 -12.04
CA GLN A 88 2.72 -5.10 -11.98
C GLN A 88 2.52 -3.58 -11.98
N THR A 89 1.62 -3.08 -12.82
CA THR A 89 1.26 -1.65 -12.86
C THR A 89 0.65 -1.19 -11.53
N GLU A 90 -0.22 -1.99 -10.92
CA GLU A 90 -0.77 -1.68 -9.58
C GLU A 90 0.30 -1.67 -8.49
N ILE A 91 1.25 -2.62 -8.52
CA ILE A 91 2.39 -2.66 -7.59
C ILE A 91 3.23 -1.39 -7.72
N ASP A 92 3.56 -0.97 -8.94
CA ASP A 92 4.37 0.22 -9.18
C ASP A 92 3.66 1.49 -8.67
N ASN A 93 2.34 1.58 -8.89
CA ASN A 93 1.51 2.65 -8.34
C ASN A 93 1.51 2.67 -6.80
N LEU A 94 1.35 1.51 -6.16
CA LEU A 94 1.39 1.39 -4.69
C LEU A 94 2.78 1.74 -4.14
N ALA A 95 3.85 1.35 -4.82
CA ALA A 95 5.22 1.70 -4.46
C ALA A 95 5.44 3.21 -4.52
N ALA A 96 4.94 3.89 -5.56
CA ALA A 96 5.00 5.34 -5.68
C ALA A 96 4.26 6.06 -4.55
N VAL A 97 3.04 5.62 -4.22
CA VAL A 97 2.25 6.18 -3.10
C VAL A 97 2.97 5.96 -1.77
N THR A 98 3.50 4.76 -1.53
CA THR A 98 4.23 4.42 -0.29
C THR A 98 5.48 5.27 -0.11
N ARG A 99 6.24 5.50 -1.19
CA ARG A 99 7.40 6.43 -1.15
C ARG A 99 6.97 7.84 -0.80
N GLN A 100 5.89 8.33 -1.39
CA GLN A 100 5.36 9.66 -1.09
C GLN A 100 4.95 9.79 0.39
N ASP A 101 4.31 8.76 0.94
CA ASP A 101 3.90 8.73 2.34
C ASP A 101 5.08 8.61 3.30
N SER A 102 6.15 7.89 2.93
CA SER A 102 7.41 7.86 3.68
C SER A 102 8.06 9.26 3.76
N LEU A 103 8.10 9.99 2.65
CA LEU A 103 8.60 11.38 2.63
C LEU A 103 7.76 12.31 3.52
N LYS A 104 6.43 12.15 3.50
CA LYS A 104 5.52 12.89 4.40
C LYS A 104 5.79 12.56 5.86
N ARG A 105 6.02 11.28 6.21
CA ARG A 105 6.37 10.84 7.57
C ARG A 105 7.68 11.45 8.04
N GLN A 106 8.75 11.38 7.23
CA GLN A 106 10.03 12.02 7.57
C GLN A 106 9.89 13.53 7.80
N LYS A 107 9.06 14.23 7.02
CA LYS A 107 8.78 15.65 7.23
C LYS A 107 8.08 15.91 8.57
N ILE A 108 7.12 15.07 8.94
CA ILE A 108 6.44 15.16 10.23
C ILE A 108 7.42 14.91 11.39
N ASP A 109 8.29 13.91 11.27
CA ASP A 109 9.28 13.60 12.31
C ASP A 109 10.27 14.75 12.53
N ARG A 110 10.71 15.43 11.45
CA ARG A 110 11.52 16.65 11.55
C ARG A 110 10.79 17.77 12.28
N LEU A 111 9.52 18.03 11.91
CA LEU A 111 8.71 19.06 12.59
C LEU A 111 8.47 18.75 14.07
N ILE A 112 8.32 17.46 14.42
CA ILE A 112 8.22 17.02 15.81
C ILE A 112 9.54 17.27 16.55
N ALA A 113 10.68 16.97 15.94
CA ALA A 113 11.99 17.22 16.53
C ALA A 113 12.24 18.72 16.76
N GLU A 114 11.94 19.57 15.78
CA GLU A 114 12.02 21.04 15.90
C GLU A 114 11.10 21.56 17.01
N ALA A 115 9.85 21.09 17.07
CA ALA A 115 8.92 21.48 18.13
C ALA A 115 9.44 21.09 19.53
N LYS A 116 10.03 19.90 19.68
CA LYS A 116 10.66 19.47 20.94
C LYS A 116 11.84 20.37 21.31
N GLN A 117 12.70 20.73 20.36
CA GLN A 117 13.81 21.65 20.60
C GLN A 117 13.34 23.04 21.03
N LEU A 118 12.30 23.59 20.37
CA LEU A 118 11.73 24.88 20.75
C LEU A 118 11.14 24.86 22.16
N ILE A 119 10.47 23.78 22.56
CA ILE A 119 9.97 23.61 23.93
C ILE A 119 11.12 23.59 24.93
N HIS A 120 12.21 22.86 24.64
CA HIS A 120 13.40 22.83 25.49
C HIS A 120 14.04 24.21 25.63
N GLN A 121 14.28 24.92 24.52
CA GLN A 121 14.84 26.28 24.54
C GLN A 121 13.96 27.27 25.30
N TYR A 122 12.63 27.13 25.20
CA TYR A 122 11.71 27.96 25.97
C TYR A 122 11.78 27.66 27.47
N ALA A 123 11.86 26.37 27.83
CA ALA A 123 12.02 25.95 29.21
C ALA A 123 13.34 26.44 29.83
N GLU A 124 14.45 26.38 29.08
CA GLU A 124 15.76 26.91 29.50
C GLU A 124 15.71 28.43 29.69
N ARG A 125 15.13 29.18 28.74
CA ARG A 125 14.97 30.64 28.86
C ARG A 125 14.10 31.04 30.06
N GLU A 126 13.06 30.27 30.37
CA GLU A 126 12.22 30.51 31.54
C GLU A 126 12.93 30.16 32.85
N ALA A 127 13.85 29.19 32.85
CA ALA A 127 14.71 28.88 33.99
C ALA A 127 15.75 29.99 34.22
N ASP A 128 16.39 30.50 33.17
CA ASP A 128 17.38 31.58 33.24
C ASP A 128 16.79 32.91 33.72
N LYS A 129 15.54 33.22 33.35
CA LYS A 129 14.83 34.39 33.89
C LYS A 129 14.58 34.29 35.40
N LYS A 130 14.41 33.08 35.94
CA LYS A 130 14.21 32.87 37.38
C LYS A 130 15.51 32.97 38.17
N THR A 131 16.66 32.70 37.55
CA THR A 131 17.99 32.80 38.19
C THR A 131 18.63 34.19 38.07
N THR A 132 18.15 35.04 37.17
CA THR A 132 18.73 36.39 36.90
C THR A 132 18.25 37.51 37.84
N TYR A 133 17.46 37.23 38.90
CA TYR A 133 17.18 38.25 39.92
C TYR A 133 18.38 38.39 40.88
N PRO A 134 19.10 39.53 40.92
CA PRO A 134 20.06 39.76 41.98
C PRO A 134 19.27 40.02 43.27
N SER A 135 19.54 39.20 44.28
CA SER A 135 19.25 39.46 45.68
C SER A 135 19.83 40.82 46.09
N ALA A 136 19.07 41.89 45.91
CA ALA A 136 19.36 43.18 46.52
C ALA A 136 18.91 43.11 47.99
N VAL A 137 19.83 42.57 48.79
CA VAL A 137 20.13 42.86 50.19
C VAL A 137 19.12 43.80 50.88
N ARG A 138 18.26 43.21 51.73
CA ARG A 138 17.72 43.89 52.90
C ARG A 138 18.84 44.06 53.94
N ARG A 139 19.20 45.31 54.25
CA ARG A 139 19.76 45.75 55.54
C ARG A 139 19.11 47.11 55.82
N SER A 140 18.06 47.14 56.64
CA SER A 140 18.09 47.39 58.11
C SER A 140 18.60 48.78 58.43
#